data_AF-A0A316B7Q1-F1
#
_entry.id   AF-A0A316B7Q1-F1
#
_cell.length_a   1.000
_cell.length_b   1.000
_cell.length_c   1.000
_cell.angle_alpha   90.00
_cell.angle_beta   90.00
_cell.angle_gamma   90.00
#
_symmetry.space_group_name_H-M   'P 1'
#
loop_
_entity.id
_entity.type
_entity.pdbx_description
1 polymer ?
#
loop_
_entity_poly.entity_id
_entity_poly.type
_entity_poly.pdbx_seq_one_letter_code
_entity_poly.pdbx_strand_id
1 'polypeptide(L)'
;MKKIFIASLAAAVAFTMVGCKGKNEKRGDEHLEAGRFANAIKSYVEAAKKGDVSDEYYDNFAKALIGGAEKELKADINSEKAEGYFDKFTEIVDKVQNTEVVQSYVNLVADQGKKQSGEEGVDFATVVNAFAKLDSAAALAKRRGLSEANVKSLRTEAENAYVSKNIDAAKSESDPVVAEYQLLKLAEIAPSNADVQTALNKNRKLTRGYFLIFGEQIGEPVSRRIDKYGYVMAMPTIKMSATSLSGEIQFWASTGNNTELDPTQIKLVSDDGKEVFATTTGGWCEKEELVGPKNDQKIEKKKKPFKKNEKGKLMNEFQCSANISFSFPKGFTPDYIEYKDEFGIGKKFLGK
;
A
#
# COMPACT_ATOMS: atom_id res chain seq x y z
N MET A 1 -42.50 -13.69 -69.56
CA MET A 1 -42.67 -14.64 -68.43
C MET A 1 -41.35 -15.36 -68.15
N LYS A 2 -40.64 -14.98 -67.10
CA LYS A 2 -39.83 -15.89 -66.24
C LYS A 2 -39.18 -15.09 -65.09
N LYS A 3 -39.85 -15.19 -63.93
CA LYS A 3 -39.27 -15.46 -62.61
C LYS A 3 -38.19 -14.51 -62.08
N ILE A 4 -38.69 -13.44 -61.46
CA ILE A 4 -38.32 -13.00 -60.11
C ILE A 4 -38.22 -14.25 -59.22
N PHE A 5 -37.02 -14.62 -58.73
CA PHE A 5 -36.79 -15.51 -57.56
C PHE A 5 -35.28 -15.68 -57.32
N ILE A 6 -34.54 -14.58 -57.10
CA ILE A 6 -33.16 -14.61 -56.58
C ILE A 6 -33.00 -13.49 -55.53
N ALA A 7 -33.92 -13.42 -54.57
CA ALA A 7 -33.86 -12.45 -53.47
C ALA A 7 -34.26 -13.06 -52.11
N SER A 8 -34.30 -14.39 -51.98
CA SER A 8 -34.81 -15.05 -50.77
C SER A 8 -33.91 -16.15 -50.20
N LEU A 9 -32.63 -16.22 -50.58
CA LEU A 9 -31.72 -17.28 -50.09
C LEU A 9 -30.31 -16.79 -49.70
N ALA A 10 -30.18 -15.55 -49.26
CA ALA A 10 -28.95 -15.03 -48.62
C ALA A 10 -29.22 -14.42 -47.22
N ALA A 11 -30.42 -14.64 -46.68
CA ALA A 11 -30.82 -14.21 -45.33
C ALA A 11 -30.92 -15.37 -44.32
N ALA A 12 -30.39 -16.56 -44.65
CA ALA A 12 -30.62 -17.78 -43.85
C ALA A 12 -29.34 -18.54 -43.47
N VAL A 13 -28.15 -17.95 -43.60
CA VAL A 13 -26.90 -18.57 -43.12
C VAL A 13 -26.06 -17.54 -42.34
N ALA A 14 -26.68 -16.96 -41.31
CA ALA A 14 -26.01 -16.31 -40.19
C ALA A 14 -26.66 -16.74 -38.84
N PHE A 15 -27.20 -17.95 -38.81
CA PHE A 15 -27.61 -18.67 -37.59
C PHE A 15 -26.61 -19.80 -37.33
N THR A 16 -25.32 -19.48 -37.33
CA THR A 16 -24.29 -20.38 -36.82
C THR A 16 -24.24 -20.23 -35.29
N MET A 17 -24.94 -21.12 -34.60
CA MET A 17 -24.70 -21.55 -33.22
C MET A 17 -24.80 -20.47 -32.12
N VAL A 18 -25.91 -19.75 -32.02
CA VAL A 18 -26.29 -19.07 -30.78
C VAL A 18 -27.15 -20.04 -29.96
N GLY A 19 -26.65 -20.56 -28.85
CA GLY A 19 -27.46 -21.34 -27.92
C GLY A 19 -28.72 -20.55 -27.55
N CYS A 20 -29.91 -21.16 -27.61
CA CYS A 20 -31.15 -20.48 -27.27
C CYS A 20 -31.06 -19.93 -25.83
N LYS A 21 -31.02 -18.60 -25.68
CA LYS A 21 -31.02 -17.92 -24.37
C LYS A 21 -32.13 -18.49 -23.48
N GLY A 22 -31.76 -18.90 -22.26
CA GLY A 22 -32.71 -19.41 -21.28
C GLY A 22 -33.72 -18.34 -20.85
N LYS A 23 -34.91 -18.76 -20.39
CA LYS A 23 -35.99 -17.86 -19.93
C LYS A 23 -35.53 -16.84 -18.88
N ASN A 24 -34.64 -17.23 -17.98
CA ASN A 24 -34.11 -16.35 -16.93
C ASN A 24 -33.11 -15.33 -17.51
N GLU A 25 -32.29 -15.74 -18.47
CA GLU A 25 -31.36 -14.83 -19.16
C GLU A 25 -32.12 -13.77 -19.95
N LYS A 26 -33.13 -14.17 -20.73
CA LYS A 26 -33.99 -13.23 -21.46
C LYS A 26 -34.68 -12.21 -20.54
N ARG A 27 -35.18 -12.65 -19.38
CA ARG A 27 -35.73 -11.74 -18.35
C ARG A 27 -34.67 -10.81 -17.78
N GLY A 28 -33.43 -11.30 -17.64
CA GLY A 28 -32.27 -10.50 -17.27
C GLY A 28 -32.04 -9.37 -18.26
N ASP A 29 -32.04 -9.67 -19.57
CA ASP A 29 -31.88 -8.70 -20.65
C ASP A 29 -33.01 -7.63 -20.59
N GLU A 30 -34.28 -8.07 -20.48
CA GLU A 30 -35.45 -7.17 -20.36
C GLU A 30 -35.37 -6.25 -19.11
N HIS A 31 -34.83 -6.76 -17.99
CA HIS A 31 -34.62 -5.96 -16.79
C HIS A 31 -33.44 -4.99 -16.94
N LEU A 32 -32.38 -5.40 -17.63
CA LEU A 32 -31.21 -4.57 -17.90
C LEU A 32 -31.58 -3.38 -18.79
N GLU A 33 -32.29 -3.61 -19.89
CA GLU A 33 -32.79 -2.56 -20.79
C GLU A 33 -33.70 -1.56 -20.06
N ALA A 34 -34.51 -2.05 -19.12
CA ALA A 34 -35.39 -1.24 -18.29
C ALA A 34 -34.68 -0.53 -17.11
N GLY A 35 -33.35 -0.65 -16.96
CA GLY A 35 -32.59 -0.06 -15.85
C GLY A 35 -32.89 -0.66 -14.47
N ARG A 36 -33.51 -1.85 -14.43
CA ARG A 36 -33.88 -2.57 -13.20
C ARG A 36 -32.75 -3.51 -12.77
N PHE A 37 -31.57 -2.95 -12.50
CA PHE A 37 -30.32 -3.70 -12.33
C PHE A 37 -30.37 -4.81 -11.28
N ALA A 38 -30.96 -4.59 -10.10
CA ALA A 38 -31.09 -5.63 -9.08
C ALA A 38 -31.91 -6.85 -9.57
N ASN A 39 -32.96 -6.61 -10.35
CA ASN A 39 -33.78 -7.67 -10.94
C ASN A 39 -33.05 -8.37 -12.09
N ALA A 40 -32.28 -7.63 -12.87
CA ALA A 40 -31.42 -8.17 -13.92
C ALA A 40 -30.37 -9.11 -13.32
N ILE A 41 -29.61 -8.64 -12.31
CA ILE A 41 -28.61 -9.42 -11.57
C ILE A 41 -29.21 -10.71 -11.01
N LYS A 42 -30.36 -10.62 -10.32
CA LYS A 42 -31.05 -11.81 -9.81
C LYS A 42 -31.38 -12.80 -10.92
N SER A 43 -31.87 -12.31 -12.06
CA SER A 43 -32.23 -13.16 -13.19
C SER A 43 -31.01 -13.83 -13.84
N TYR A 44 -29.87 -13.12 -13.95
CA TYR A 44 -28.61 -13.69 -14.42
C TYR A 44 -28.05 -14.73 -13.46
N VAL A 45 -28.09 -14.50 -12.14
CA VAL A 45 -27.66 -15.49 -11.14
C VAL A 45 -28.49 -16.78 -11.26
N GLU A 46 -29.81 -16.66 -11.44
CA GLU A 46 -30.70 -17.81 -11.66
C GLU A 46 -30.52 -18.48 -13.04
N ALA A 47 -30.01 -17.77 -14.04
CA ALA A 47 -29.62 -18.37 -15.32
C ALA A 47 -28.34 -19.21 -15.18
N ALA A 48 -27.30 -18.68 -14.52
CA ALA A 48 -26.06 -19.40 -14.30
C ALA A 48 -26.23 -20.70 -13.49
N LYS A 49 -27.16 -20.75 -12.54
CA LYS A 49 -27.48 -21.98 -11.79
C LYS A 49 -27.92 -23.15 -12.67
N LYS A 50 -28.45 -22.87 -13.88
CA LYS A 50 -28.92 -23.90 -14.81
C LYS A 50 -27.82 -24.44 -15.73
N GLY A 51 -26.62 -23.85 -15.73
CA GLY A 51 -25.45 -24.33 -16.46
C GLY A 51 -25.34 -23.88 -17.91
N ASP A 52 -26.47 -23.71 -18.62
CA ASP A 52 -26.48 -23.25 -20.01
C ASP A 52 -26.78 -21.75 -20.10
N VAL A 53 -25.74 -20.95 -20.37
CA VAL A 53 -25.82 -19.51 -20.61
C VAL A 53 -25.28 -19.16 -22.00
N SER A 54 -25.80 -18.11 -22.63
CA SER A 54 -25.31 -17.71 -23.95
C SER A 54 -23.95 -17.00 -23.89
N ASP A 55 -23.33 -16.79 -25.05
CA ASP A 55 -22.06 -16.04 -25.16
C ASP A 55 -22.18 -14.59 -24.66
N GLU A 56 -23.36 -13.97 -24.81
CA GLU A 56 -23.63 -12.59 -24.38
C GLU A 56 -23.89 -12.48 -22.86
N TYR A 57 -24.10 -13.61 -22.17
CA TYR A 57 -24.50 -13.63 -20.78
C TYR A 57 -23.54 -12.85 -19.88
N TYR A 58 -22.23 -13.09 -20.02
CA TYR A 58 -21.24 -12.49 -19.12
C TYR A 58 -21.12 -10.98 -19.36
N ASP A 59 -21.23 -10.52 -20.61
CA ASP A 59 -21.22 -9.10 -20.94
C ASP A 59 -22.45 -8.38 -20.38
N ASN A 60 -23.64 -8.98 -20.51
CA ASN A 60 -24.87 -8.37 -20.00
C ASN A 60 -24.97 -8.45 -18.48
N PHE A 61 -24.48 -9.53 -17.87
CA PHE A 61 -24.39 -9.64 -16.43
C PHE A 61 -23.41 -8.60 -15.86
N ALA A 62 -22.26 -8.43 -16.50
CA ALA A 62 -21.29 -7.40 -16.16
C ALA A 62 -21.87 -5.98 -16.27
N LYS A 63 -22.60 -5.66 -17.34
CA LYS A 63 -23.33 -4.38 -17.47
C LYS A 63 -24.33 -4.16 -16.33
N ALA A 64 -25.06 -5.20 -15.94
CA ALA A 64 -26.01 -5.11 -14.83
C ALA A 64 -25.32 -4.84 -13.49
N LEU A 65 -24.16 -5.45 -13.23
CA LEU A 65 -23.34 -5.20 -12.05
C LEU A 65 -22.80 -3.77 -12.03
N ILE A 66 -22.26 -3.28 -13.16
CA ILE A 66 -21.75 -1.91 -13.30
C ILE A 66 -22.87 -0.89 -13.06
N GLY A 67 -24.01 -1.02 -13.76
CA GLY A 67 -25.13 -0.10 -13.62
C GLY A 67 -25.78 -0.18 -12.23
N GLY A 68 -25.78 -1.36 -11.62
CA GLY A 68 -26.16 -1.55 -10.22
C GLY A 68 -25.25 -0.77 -9.28
N ALA A 69 -23.93 -0.95 -9.40
CA ALA A 69 -22.95 -0.26 -8.57
C ALA A 69 -23.02 1.26 -8.74
N GLU A 70 -23.09 1.74 -9.98
CA GLU A 70 -23.18 3.16 -10.27
C GLU A 70 -24.43 3.81 -9.64
N LYS A 71 -25.55 3.08 -9.59
CA LYS A 71 -26.77 3.56 -8.92
C LYS A 71 -26.62 3.64 -7.40
N GLU A 72 -26.00 2.63 -6.79
CA GLU A 72 -25.76 2.64 -5.33
C GLU A 72 -24.75 3.74 -4.96
N LEU A 73 -23.67 3.90 -5.72
CA LEU A 73 -22.64 4.92 -5.51
C LEU A 73 -23.14 6.37 -5.65
N LYS A 74 -24.20 6.58 -6.44
CA LYS A 74 -24.87 7.90 -6.54
C LYS A 74 -25.60 8.27 -5.25
N ALA A 75 -26.08 7.28 -4.50
CA ALA A 75 -26.77 7.50 -3.23
C ALA A 75 -25.79 7.56 -2.06
N ASP A 76 -24.80 6.66 -2.05
CA ASP A 76 -23.76 6.57 -1.02
C ASP A 76 -22.46 6.07 -1.67
N ILE A 77 -21.43 6.91 -1.62
CA ILE A 77 -20.16 6.60 -2.24
C ILE A 77 -19.39 5.46 -1.56
N ASN A 78 -19.73 5.19 -0.30
CA ASN A 78 -19.17 4.12 0.52
C ASN A 78 -20.11 2.91 0.59
N SER A 79 -21.05 2.79 -0.35
CA SER A 79 -22.05 1.71 -0.36
C SER A 79 -21.42 0.32 -0.41
N GLU A 80 -21.62 -0.45 0.67
CA GLU A 80 -21.24 -1.87 0.74
C GLU A 80 -21.89 -2.71 -0.38
N LYS A 81 -23.08 -2.29 -0.82
CA LYS A 81 -23.79 -2.97 -1.90
C LYS A 81 -23.12 -2.75 -3.26
N ALA A 82 -22.55 -1.56 -3.49
CA ALA A 82 -21.72 -1.32 -4.65
C ALA A 82 -20.45 -2.19 -4.62
N GLU A 83 -19.80 -2.29 -3.46
CA GLU A 83 -18.63 -3.17 -3.26
C GLU A 83 -18.96 -4.63 -3.58
N GLY A 84 -20.10 -5.14 -3.10
CA GLY A 84 -20.54 -6.50 -3.42
C GLY A 84 -20.78 -6.73 -4.92
N TYR A 85 -21.16 -5.71 -5.68
CA TYR A 85 -21.23 -5.81 -7.15
C TYR A 85 -19.86 -5.79 -7.80
N PHE A 86 -18.88 -5.05 -7.25
CA PHE A 86 -17.51 -5.04 -7.74
C PHE A 86 -16.78 -6.36 -7.49
N ASP A 87 -16.98 -6.98 -6.33
CA ASP A 87 -16.47 -8.32 -6.04
C ASP A 87 -17.02 -9.31 -7.06
N LYS A 88 -18.33 -9.27 -7.30
CA LYS A 88 -18.98 -10.16 -8.26
C LYS A 88 -18.50 -9.93 -9.70
N PHE A 89 -18.25 -8.68 -10.07
CA PHE A 89 -17.67 -8.37 -11.38
C PHE A 89 -16.27 -8.97 -11.51
N THR A 90 -15.44 -8.83 -10.48
CA THR A 90 -14.06 -9.34 -10.46
C THR A 90 -14.02 -10.87 -10.61
N GLU A 91 -14.98 -11.60 -10.04
CA GLU A 91 -15.11 -13.05 -10.22
C GLU A 91 -15.38 -13.46 -11.68
N ILE A 92 -16.07 -12.62 -12.46
CA ILE A 92 -16.51 -12.95 -13.83
C ILE A 92 -15.71 -12.23 -14.91
N VAL A 93 -14.86 -11.26 -14.56
CA VAL A 93 -14.21 -10.35 -15.51
C VAL A 93 -13.48 -11.08 -16.64
N ASP A 94 -12.85 -12.22 -16.34
CA ASP A 94 -12.10 -13.01 -17.31
C ASP A 94 -12.99 -13.73 -18.35
N LYS A 95 -14.30 -13.78 -18.10
CA LYS A 95 -15.31 -14.31 -19.03
C LYS A 95 -16.02 -13.22 -19.83
N VAL A 96 -15.85 -11.95 -19.47
CA VAL A 96 -16.40 -10.80 -20.20
C VAL A 96 -15.58 -10.61 -21.48
N GLN A 97 -16.24 -10.64 -22.64
CA GLN A 97 -15.59 -10.51 -23.95
C GLN A 97 -15.57 -9.07 -24.41
N ASN A 98 -16.60 -8.29 -24.10
CA ASN A 98 -16.68 -6.90 -24.52
C ASN A 98 -15.74 -6.00 -23.70
N THR A 99 -14.68 -5.50 -24.35
CA THR A 99 -13.67 -4.63 -23.75
C THR A 99 -14.23 -3.29 -23.26
N GLU A 100 -15.28 -2.77 -23.89
CA GLU A 100 -15.93 -1.51 -23.45
C GLU A 100 -16.66 -1.68 -22.12
N VAL A 101 -17.23 -2.86 -21.86
CA VAL A 101 -17.85 -3.19 -20.58
C VAL A 101 -16.77 -3.21 -19.48
N VAL A 102 -15.63 -3.85 -19.74
CA VAL A 102 -14.52 -3.87 -18.79
C VAL A 102 -13.92 -2.46 -18.59
N GLN A 103 -13.79 -1.66 -19.65
CA GLN A 103 -13.34 -0.27 -19.55
C GLN A 103 -14.30 0.59 -18.72
N SER A 104 -15.62 0.36 -18.83
CA SER A 104 -16.63 1.06 -18.05
C SER A 104 -16.50 0.75 -16.55
N TYR A 105 -16.28 -0.51 -16.20
CA TYR A 105 -15.97 -0.92 -14.82
C TYR A 105 -14.69 -0.24 -14.30
N VAL A 106 -13.60 -0.30 -15.08
CA VAL A 106 -12.32 0.34 -14.73
C VAL A 106 -12.51 1.82 -14.42
N ASN A 107 -13.25 2.54 -15.27
CA ASN A 107 -13.52 3.97 -15.07
C ASN A 107 -14.38 4.22 -13.84
N LEU A 108 -15.39 3.38 -13.58
CA LEU A 108 -16.27 3.52 -12.41
C LEU A 108 -15.51 3.33 -11.10
N VAL A 109 -14.68 2.29 -11.00
CA VAL A 109 -13.86 2.03 -9.80
C VAL A 109 -12.83 3.14 -9.59
N ALA A 110 -12.21 3.64 -10.66
CA ALA A 110 -11.26 4.75 -10.57
C ALA A 110 -11.94 6.06 -10.12
N ASP A 111 -13.12 6.38 -10.65
CA ASP A 111 -13.90 7.56 -10.24
C ASP A 111 -14.33 7.47 -8.77
N GLN A 112 -14.80 6.30 -8.33
CA GLN A 112 -15.11 6.06 -6.92
C GLN A 112 -13.87 6.27 -6.04
N GLY A 113 -12.74 5.66 -6.39
CA GLY A 113 -11.49 5.80 -5.63
C GLY A 113 -11.03 7.26 -5.54
N LYS A 114 -11.12 8.03 -6.63
CA LYS A 114 -10.83 9.48 -6.59
C LYS A 114 -11.75 10.20 -5.60
N LYS A 115 -13.06 10.00 -5.70
CA LYS A 115 -14.01 10.72 -4.84
C LYS A 115 -13.87 10.34 -3.37
N GLN A 116 -13.70 9.05 -3.04
CA GLN A 116 -13.44 8.58 -1.67
C GLN A 116 -12.14 9.16 -1.10
N SER A 117 -11.09 9.29 -1.93
CA SER A 117 -9.81 9.86 -1.47
C SER A 117 -9.90 11.34 -1.07
N GLY A 118 -10.93 12.05 -1.56
CA GLY A 118 -11.19 13.45 -1.25
C GLY A 118 -12.20 13.68 -0.13
N GLU A 119 -12.76 12.61 0.46
CA GLU A 119 -13.75 12.71 1.54
C GLU A 119 -13.12 13.32 2.80
N GLU A 120 -13.87 14.18 3.49
CA GLU A 120 -13.38 14.84 4.70
C GLU A 120 -13.71 14.03 5.94
N GLY A 121 -12.82 14.04 6.94
CA GLY A 121 -13.05 13.37 8.22
C GLY A 121 -12.92 11.83 8.18
N VAL A 122 -12.48 11.26 7.06
CA VAL A 122 -12.20 9.83 6.96
C VAL A 122 -10.81 9.49 7.53
N ASP A 123 -10.67 8.27 8.05
CA ASP A 123 -9.39 7.79 8.56
C ASP A 123 -8.39 7.49 7.43
N PHE A 124 -7.12 7.34 7.81
CA PHE A 124 -6.06 7.04 6.84
C PHE A 124 -6.24 5.70 6.12
N ALA A 125 -6.85 4.71 6.78
CA ALA A 125 -7.09 3.41 6.16
C ALA A 125 -8.08 3.52 4.98
N THR A 126 -9.10 4.36 5.14
CA THR A 126 -10.10 4.68 4.10
C THR A 126 -9.44 5.38 2.91
N VAL A 127 -8.56 6.35 3.16
CA VAL A 127 -7.76 7.00 2.11
C VAL A 127 -6.92 5.97 1.36
N VAL A 128 -6.20 5.10 2.07
CA VAL A 128 -5.38 4.06 1.44
C VAL A 128 -6.21 3.11 0.58
N ASN A 129 -7.40 2.71 1.07
CA ASN A 129 -8.32 1.86 0.30
C ASN A 129 -8.81 2.55 -0.98
N ALA A 130 -9.08 3.87 -0.91
CA ALA A 130 -9.47 4.66 -2.06
C ALA A 130 -8.37 4.70 -3.14
N PHE A 131 -7.10 4.86 -2.73
CA PHE A 131 -5.95 4.76 -3.65
C PHE A 131 -5.73 3.33 -4.16
N ALA A 132 -5.96 2.30 -3.34
CA ALA A 132 -5.89 0.91 -3.78
C ALA A 132 -6.92 0.58 -4.87
N LYS A 133 -8.10 1.22 -4.86
CA LYS A 133 -9.09 1.11 -5.95
C LYS A 133 -8.57 1.69 -7.26
N LEU A 134 -7.98 2.88 -7.22
CA LEU A 134 -7.34 3.50 -8.39
C LEU A 134 -6.24 2.60 -8.96
N ASP A 135 -5.37 2.08 -8.10
CA ASP A 135 -4.26 1.20 -8.50
C ASP A 135 -4.76 -0.15 -9.05
N SER A 136 -5.82 -0.71 -8.46
CA SER A 136 -6.46 -1.94 -8.94
C SER A 136 -7.14 -1.76 -10.29
N ALA A 137 -7.80 -0.61 -10.51
CA ALA A 137 -8.38 -0.25 -11.81
C ALA A 137 -7.30 -0.12 -12.88
N ALA A 138 -6.14 0.48 -12.57
CA ALA A 138 -5.00 0.59 -13.47
C ALA A 138 -4.41 -0.79 -13.79
N ALA A 139 -4.25 -1.64 -12.79
CA ALA A 139 -3.76 -3.01 -12.95
C ALA A 139 -4.69 -3.84 -13.84
N LEU A 140 -6.01 -3.74 -13.65
CA LEU A 140 -6.99 -4.42 -14.49
C LEU A 140 -6.96 -3.90 -15.94
N ALA A 141 -6.92 -2.57 -16.12
CA ALA A 141 -6.82 -1.96 -17.44
C ALA A 141 -5.61 -2.49 -18.20
N LYS A 142 -4.43 -2.48 -17.55
CA LYS A 142 -3.19 -3.02 -18.12
C LYS A 142 -3.31 -4.50 -18.45
N ARG A 143 -3.82 -5.32 -17.53
CA ARG A 143 -3.99 -6.78 -17.72
C ARG A 143 -4.87 -7.10 -18.92
N ARG A 144 -5.87 -6.26 -19.21
CA ARG A 144 -6.84 -6.44 -20.28
C ARG A 144 -6.51 -5.67 -21.56
N GLY A 145 -5.34 -5.02 -21.63
CA GLY A 145 -4.93 -4.23 -22.79
C GLY A 145 -5.82 -3.00 -23.06
N LEU A 146 -6.43 -2.46 -22.01
CA LEU A 146 -7.34 -1.31 -22.06
C LEU A 146 -6.61 0.02 -21.83
N SER A 147 -7.30 1.14 -22.03
CA SER A 147 -6.71 2.46 -21.81
C SER A 147 -6.51 2.74 -20.32
N GLU A 148 -5.26 3.02 -19.94
CA GLU A 148 -4.88 3.46 -18.58
C GLU A 148 -4.98 4.98 -18.40
N ALA A 149 -5.21 5.75 -19.47
CA ALA A 149 -5.04 7.21 -19.47
C ALA A 149 -5.95 7.91 -18.46
N ASN A 150 -7.23 7.56 -18.44
CA ASN A 150 -8.20 8.14 -17.49
C ASN A 150 -7.84 7.77 -16.04
N VAL A 151 -7.51 6.50 -15.78
CA VAL A 151 -7.15 6.04 -14.43
C VAL A 151 -5.91 6.76 -13.91
N LYS A 152 -4.88 6.92 -14.76
CA LYS A 152 -3.66 7.67 -14.41
C LYS A 152 -3.93 9.14 -14.13
N SER A 153 -4.83 9.78 -14.90
CA SER A 153 -5.26 11.16 -14.66
C SER A 153 -5.93 11.28 -13.29
N LEU A 154 -6.95 10.46 -13.03
CA LEU A 154 -7.69 10.47 -11.77
C LEU A 154 -6.78 10.18 -10.56
N ARG A 155 -5.85 9.23 -10.70
CA ARG A 155 -4.85 8.89 -9.67
C ARG A 155 -3.91 10.05 -9.37
N THR A 156 -3.48 10.78 -10.39
CA THR A 156 -2.60 11.96 -10.24
C THR A 156 -3.35 13.13 -9.61
N GLU A 157 -4.59 13.37 -10.04
CA GLU A 157 -5.46 14.40 -9.46
C GLU A 157 -5.74 14.14 -7.99
N ALA A 158 -6.10 12.90 -7.63
CA ALA A 158 -6.32 12.47 -6.25
C ALA A 158 -5.07 12.67 -5.40
N GLU A 159 -3.90 12.25 -5.91
CA GLU A 159 -2.62 12.40 -5.23
C GLU A 159 -2.30 13.88 -4.95
N ASN A 160 -2.39 14.74 -5.96
CA ASN A 160 -2.10 16.16 -5.84
C ASN A 160 -3.06 16.86 -4.88
N ALA A 161 -4.35 16.49 -4.90
CA ALA A 161 -5.35 17.03 -3.98
C ALA A 161 -5.05 16.62 -2.53
N TYR A 162 -4.74 15.33 -2.30
CA TYR A 162 -4.39 14.83 -0.98
C TYR A 162 -3.11 15.47 -0.43
N VAL A 163 -2.07 15.57 -1.24
CA VAL A 163 -0.81 16.22 -0.86
C VAL A 163 -1.05 17.70 -0.52
N SER A 164 -1.70 18.45 -1.42
CA SER A 164 -1.94 19.89 -1.24
C SER A 164 -2.73 20.20 0.03
N LYS A 165 -3.68 19.33 0.40
CA LYS A 165 -4.50 19.51 1.61
C LYS A 165 -3.72 19.28 2.91
N ASN A 166 -2.73 18.39 2.92
CA ASN A 166 -2.14 17.87 4.15
C ASN A 166 -0.67 18.25 4.38
N ILE A 167 0.07 18.61 3.33
CA ILE A 167 1.53 18.77 3.42
C ILE A 167 1.96 19.93 4.33
N ASP A 168 1.22 21.04 4.33
CA ASP A 168 1.59 22.21 5.13
C ASP A 168 1.35 21.97 6.61
N ALA A 169 0.27 21.28 6.97
CA ALA A 169 0.03 20.83 8.34
C ALA A 169 1.18 19.92 8.83
N ALA A 170 1.57 18.94 8.02
CA ALA A 170 2.68 18.04 8.33
C ALA A 170 4.03 18.76 8.50
N LYS A 171 4.30 19.80 7.68
CA LYS A 171 5.51 20.64 7.79
C LYS A 171 5.50 21.56 9.01
N SER A 172 4.32 21.98 9.46
CA SER A 172 4.14 22.90 10.58
C SER A 172 4.10 22.20 11.95
N GLU A 173 4.04 20.87 11.95
CA GLU A 173 4.07 20.08 13.18
C GLU A 173 5.38 20.33 13.96
N SER A 174 5.21 20.59 15.25
CA SER A 174 6.27 20.97 16.17
C SER A 174 7.08 19.77 16.66
N ASP A 175 6.44 18.61 16.86
CA ASP A 175 7.11 17.39 17.21
C ASP A 175 7.68 16.72 15.94
N PRO A 176 9.01 16.62 15.79
CA PRO A 176 9.61 16.07 14.57
C PRO A 176 9.26 14.59 14.34
N VAL A 177 8.92 13.82 15.38
CA VAL A 177 8.47 12.43 15.24
C VAL A 177 7.05 12.38 14.70
N VAL A 178 6.15 13.24 15.19
CA VAL A 178 4.78 13.37 14.66
C VAL A 178 4.81 13.90 13.23
N ALA A 179 5.65 14.91 12.95
CA ALA A 179 5.87 15.43 11.61
C ALA A 179 6.33 14.33 10.64
N GLU A 180 7.28 13.48 11.06
CA GLU A 180 7.73 12.35 10.23
C GLU A 180 6.59 11.40 9.91
N TYR A 181 5.77 11.06 10.90
CA TYR A 181 4.64 10.16 10.72
C TYR A 181 3.64 10.71 9.69
N GLN A 182 3.27 11.99 9.79
CA GLN A 182 2.35 12.62 8.83
C GLN A 182 2.96 12.70 7.42
N LEU A 183 4.26 12.99 7.31
CA LEU A 183 4.98 12.98 6.02
C LEU A 183 5.08 11.56 5.43
N LEU A 184 5.22 10.53 6.26
CA LEU A 184 5.22 9.14 5.82
C LEU A 184 3.83 8.70 5.33
N LYS A 185 2.74 9.17 5.92
CA LYS A 185 1.37 8.97 5.39
C LYS A 185 1.24 9.55 3.98
N LEU A 186 1.75 10.77 3.77
CA LEU A 186 1.78 11.38 2.45
C LEU A 186 2.67 10.60 1.47
N ALA A 187 3.81 10.08 1.92
CA ALA A 187 4.72 9.30 1.08
C ALA A 187 4.18 7.90 0.72
N GLU A 188 3.31 7.30 1.54
CA GLU A 188 2.61 6.05 1.19
C GLU A 188 1.65 6.28 0.01
N ILE A 189 1.00 7.44 -0.04
CA ILE A 189 0.06 7.81 -1.12
C ILE A 189 0.78 8.36 -2.35
N ALA A 190 1.76 9.23 -2.12
CA ALA A 190 2.47 10.04 -3.11
C ALA A 190 3.99 9.79 -3.05
N PRO A 191 4.47 8.56 -3.26
CA PRO A 191 5.86 8.18 -3.00
C PRO A 191 6.88 8.94 -3.85
N SER A 192 6.50 9.41 -5.03
CA SER A 192 7.38 10.16 -5.94
C SER A 192 7.16 11.66 -5.92
N ASN A 193 6.26 12.19 -5.08
CA ASN A 193 5.97 13.61 -5.03
C ASN A 193 7.16 14.39 -4.46
N ALA A 194 7.67 15.37 -5.22
CA ALA A 194 8.89 16.09 -4.90
C ALA A 194 8.79 16.90 -3.59
N ASP A 195 7.64 17.49 -3.30
CA ASP A 195 7.44 18.30 -2.10
C ASP A 195 7.39 17.42 -0.85
N VAL A 196 6.70 16.27 -0.94
CA VAL A 196 6.66 15.26 0.13
C VAL A 196 8.06 14.73 0.40
N GLN A 197 8.80 14.33 -0.65
CA GLN A 197 10.16 13.82 -0.50
C GLN A 197 11.13 14.87 0.06
N THR A 198 11.00 16.13 -0.35
CA THR A 198 11.82 17.23 0.17
C THR A 198 11.54 17.46 1.66
N ALA A 199 10.26 17.53 2.05
CA ALA A 199 9.87 17.72 3.44
C ALA A 199 10.30 16.52 4.31
N LEU A 200 10.09 15.30 3.84
CA LEU A 200 10.47 14.08 4.54
C LEU A 200 11.99 13.97 4.71
N ASN A 201 12.78 14.29 3.68
CA ASN A 201 14.25 14.31 3.79
C ASN A 201 14.74 15.36 4.78
N LYS A 202 14.12 16.56 4.80
CA LYS A 202 14.43 17.59 5.79
C LYS A 202 14.12 17.10 7.20
N ASN A 203 12.95 16.50 7.42
CA ASN A 203 12.55 16.02 8.74
C ASN A 203 13.43 14.85 9.22
N ARG A 204 13.78 13.92 8.34
CA ARG A 204 14.69 12.79 8.63
C ARG A 204 16.03 13.24 9.17
N LYS A 205 16.55 14.40 8.73
CA LYS A 205 17.78 14.99 9.29
C LYS A 205 17.63 15.37 10.76
N LEU A 206 16.46 15.87 11.15
CA LEU A 206 16.13 16.22 12.54
C LEU A 206 15.91 14.96 13.38
N THR A 207 15.23 13.96 12.82
CA THR A 207 14.88 12.73 13.55
C THR A 207 15.98 11.68 13.57
N ARG A 208 17.18 11.91 13.00
CA ARG A 208 18.28 10.93 12.96
C ARG A 208 18.56 10.29 14.31
N GLY A 209 18.62 11.12 15.36
CA GLY A 209 18.89 10.67 16.73
C GLY A 209 17.70 10.06 17.47
N TYR A 210 16.51 10.04 16.88
CA TYR A 210 15.28 9.61 17.52
C TYR A 210 14.91 8.18 17.12
N PHE A 211 14.44 7.41 18.10
CA PHE A 211 13.62 6.24 17.82
C PHE A 211 12.26 6.73 17.35
N LEU A 212 11.88 6.36 16.13
CA LEU A 212 10.57 6.69 15.58
C LEU A 212 9.53 5.73 16.15
N ILE A 213 9.10 6.02 17.38
CA ILE A 213 8.08 5.27 18.09
C ILE A 213 6.82 6.13 18.11
N PHE A 214 5.80 5.59 17.49
CA PHE A 214 4.54 6.24 17.23
C PHE A 214 3.53 5.81 18.29
N GLY A 215 2.85 6.77 18.92
CA GLY A 215 1.95 6.52 20.04
C GLY A 215 0.84 7.57 20.13
N GLU A 216 0.31 7.79 21.33
CA GLU A 216 -0.82 8.70 21.57
C GLU A 216 -0.58 10.13 21.09
N GLN A 217 0.69 10.58 21.04
CA GLN A 217 1.06 11.92 20.59
C GLN A 217 0.66 12.22 19.13
N ILE A 218 0.33 11.20 18.34
CA ILE A 218 -0.11 11.35 16.95
C ILE A 218 -1.60 11.72 16.86
N GLY A 219 -2.39 11.46 17.90
CA GLY A 219 -3.82 11.76 17.93
C GLY A 219 -4.72 10.82 17.12
N GLU A 220 -4.17 9.73 16.57
CA GLU A 220 -4.91 8.68 15.85
C GLU A 220 -4.24 7.30 16.06
N PRO A 221 -4.98 6.19 15.82
CA PRO A 221 -4.36 4.86 15.80
C PRO A 221 -3.21 4.77 14.79
N VAL A 222 -2.08 4.20 15.22
CA VAL A 222 -0.88 4.08 14.39
C VAL A 222 -1.10 3.10 13.25
N SER A 223 -0.82 3.54 12.02
CA SER A 223 -0.91 2.71 10.82
C SER A 223 0.27 1.74 10.72
N ARG A 224 -0.03 0.44 10.62
CA ARG A 224 0.95 -0.64 10.36
C ARG A 224 1.65 -0.53 9.01
N ARG A 225 1.17 0.32 8.10
CA ARG A 225 1.86 0.61 6.83
C ARG A 225 3.07 1.53 7.02
N ILE A 226 2.99 2.37 8.05
CA ILE A 226 4.02 3.32 8.45
C ILE A 226 4.91 2.68 9.52
N ASP A 227 4.30 2.18 10.60
CA ASP A 227 4.97 1.45 11.67
C ASP A 227 5.05 -0.05 11.39
N LYS A 228 5.92 -0.40 10.44
CA LYS A 228 6.06 -1.77 9.91
C LYS A 228 7.34 -2.49 10.30
N TYR A 229 8.27 -1.79 10.94
CA TYR A 229 9.59 -2.33 11.24
C TYR A 229 9.60 -3.06 12.57
N GLY A 230 10.26 -4.23 12.58
CA GLY A 230 10.47 -5.01 13.79
C GLY A 230 11.60 -4.49 14.68
N TYR A 231 12.45 -3.62 14.12
CA TYR A 231 13.49 -2.91 14.85
C TYR A 231 13.35 -1.40 14.61
N VAL A 232 13.22 -0.65 15.70
CA VAL A 232 13.29 0.82 15.67
C VAL A 232 14.74 1.22 15.91
N MET A 233 15.25 2.11 15.08
CA MET A 233 16.67 2.45 15.04
C MET A 233 16.87 3.95 15.19
N ALA A 234 17.93 4.34 15.92
CA ALA A 234 18.33 5.72 16.13
C ALA A 234 19.82 5.89 15.90
N MET A 235 20.25 7.06 15.45
CA MET A 235 21.65 7.46 15.26
C MET A 235 21.95 8.68 16.12
N PRO A 236 22.13 8.53 17.46
CA PRO A 236 22.36 9.67 18.35
C PRO A 236 23.60 10.46 17.99
N THR A 237 24.61 9.78 17.43
CA THR A 237 25.80 10.42 16.89
C THR A 237 26.01 9.98 15.46
N ILE A 238 26.30 10.94 14.59
CA ILE A 238 26.59 10.69 13.17
C ILE A 238 27.63 11.69 12.69
N LYS A 239 28.65 11.17 12.01
CA LYS A 239 29.65 11.92 11.26
C LYS A 239 29.65 11.38 9.84
N MET A 240 29.35 12.25 8.89
CA MET A 240 29.27 11.89 7.47
C MET A 240 30.25 12.75 6.68
N SER A 241 31.03 12.09 5.83
CA SER A 241 31.92 12.71 4.85
C SER A 241 31.53 12.24 3.44
N ALA A 242 32.23 12.73 2.41
CA ALA A 242 31.98 12.33 1.03
C ALA A 242 32.24 10.85 0.72
N THR A 243 32.97 10.13 1.58
CA THR A 243 33.37 8.73 1.36
C THR A 243 33.24 7.86 2.61
N SER A 244 32.66 8.39 3.69
CA SER A 244 32.49 7.63 4.93
C SER A 244 31.32 8.11 5.77
N LEU A 245 30.76 7.20 6.54
CA LEU A 245 29.79 7.47 7.58
C LEU A 245 30.25 6.74 8.84
N SER A 246 30.20 7.39 9.99
CA SER A 246 30.52 6.76 11.28
C SER A 246 29.67 7.33 12.40
N GLY A 247 29.47 6.55 13.46
CA GLY A 247 28.69 6.98 14.60
C GLY A 247 28.25 5.83 15.48
N GLU A 248 27.35 6.17 16.40
CA GLU A 248 26.63 5.22 17.23
C GLU A 248 25.26 4.97 16.60
N ILE A 249 24.93 3.70 16.39
CA ILE A 249 23.57 3.28 16.07
C ILE A 249 22.97 2.53 17.24
N GLN A 250 21.74 2.86 17.58
CA GLN A 250 20.99 2.22 18.65
C GLN A 250 19.78 1.49 18.07
N PHE A 251 19.41 0.40 18.72
CA PHE A 251 18.37 -0.53 18.33
C PHE A 251 17.43 -0.75 19.51
N TRP A 252 16.14 -0.78 19.20
CA TRP A 252 15.09 -1.26 20.09
C TRP A 252 14.24 -2.27 19.32
N ALA A 253 14.13 -3.49 19.85
CA ALA A 253 13.20 -4.50 19.34
C ALA A 253 11.75 -4.11 19.67
N SER A 254 10.96 -3.79 18.64
CA SER A 254 9.52 -3.52 18.77
C SER A 254 8.67 -4.79 18.68
N THR A 255 9.27 -5.93 18.31
CA THR A 255 8.58 -7.21 18.12
C THR A 255 8.28 -7.97 19.41
N GLY A 256 8.84 -7.55 20.55
CA GLY A 256 8.71 -8.29 21.81
C GLY A 256 9.60 -9.53 21.93
N ASN A 257 10.38 -9.86 20.88
CA ASN A 257 11.25 -11.02 20.87
C ASN A 257 12.63 -10.69 21.47
N ASN A 258 13.21 -11.68 22.15
CA ASN A 258 14.63 -11.64 22.52
C ASN A 258 15.46 -12.14 21.33
N THR A 259 16.43 -11.36 20.89
CA THR A 259 17.33 -11.71 19.78
C THR A 259 18.78 -11.36 20.13
N GLU A 260 19.71 -11.81 19.29
CA GLU A 260 21.09 -11.36 19.32
C GLU A 260 21.28 -10.27 18.26
N LEU A 261 21.69 -9.08 18.68
CA LEU A 261 22.13 -8.04 17.75
C LEU A 261 23.45 -8.49 17.15
N ASP A 262 23.43 -8.91 15.88
CA ASP A 262 24.63 -9.22 15.10
C ASP A 262 25.10 -7.98 14.32
N PRO A 263 26.18 -7.30 14.74
CA PRO A 263 26.60 -6.07 14.09
C PRO A 263 27.08 -6.28 12.65
N THR A 264 27.35 -7.52 12.23
CA THR A 264 27.75 -7.85 10.84
C THR A 264 26.60 -7.74 9.85
N GLN A 265 25.35 -7.78 10.31
CA GLN A 265 24.15 -7.62 9.48
C GLN A 265 23.77 -6.15 9.26
N ILE A 266 24.47 -5.21 9.89
CA ILE A 266 24.22 -3.78 9.72
C ILE A 266 24.82 -3.34 8.39
N LYS A 267 23.98 -2.79 7.50
CA LYS A 267 24.41 -2.27 6.20
C LYS A 267 23.91 -0.86 5.95
N LEU A 268 24.69 -0.09 5.23
CA LEU A 268 24.31 1.18 4.65
C LEU A 268 23.88 0.93 3.20
N VAL A 269 22.70 1.44 2.85
CA VAL A 269 22.12 1.33 1.50
C VAL A 269 22.06 2.71 0.87
N SER A 270 22.49 2.83 -0.38
CA SER A 270 22.39 4.05 -1.16
C SER A 270 21.02 4.22 -1.82
N ASP A 271 20.76 5.41 -2.35
CA ASP A 271 19.51 5.69 -3.05
C ASP A 271 19.34 4.94 -4.40
N ASP A 272 20.44 4.44 -4.96
CA ASP A 272 20.45 3.53 -6.11
C ASP A 272 20.53 2.03 -5.71
N GLY A 273 20.44 1.72 -4.41
CA GLY A 273 20.34 0.35 -3.89
C GLY A 273 21.66 -0.40 -3.73
N LYS A 274 22.82 0.26 -3.87
CA LYS A 274 24.12 -0.33 -3.54
C LYS A 274 24.26 -0.46 -2.02
N GLU A 275 24.99 -1.48 -1.59
CA GLU A 275 25.09 -1.81 -0.16
C GLU A 275 26.55 -1.85 0.29
N VAL A 276 26.80 -1.36 1.51
CA VAL A 276 28.09 -1.46 2.19
C VAL A 276 27.85 -1.89 3.64
N PHE A 277 28.54 -2.93 4.07
CA PHE A 277 28.42 -3.45 5.44
C PHE A 277 29.22 -2.62 6.44
N ALA A 278 28.71 -2.55 7.67
CA ALA A 278 29.36 -1.83 8.76
C ALA A 278 30.64 -2.55 9.20
N THR A 279 31.69 -1.76 9.44
CA THR A 279 32.77 -2.17 10.35
C THR A 279 32.41 -1.72 11.76
N THR A 280 32.45 -2.64 12.72
CA THR A 280 32.11 -2.34 14.12
C THR A 280 33.31 -2.50 15.04
N THR A 281 33.35 -1.69 16.11
CA THR A 281 34.39 -1.77 17.15
C THR A 281 33.87 -2.34 18.46
N GLY A 282 32.62 -2.82 18.46
CA GLY A 282 31.87 -3.22 19.65
C GLY A 282 30.76 -2.23 19.97
N GLY A 283 30.14 -2.42 21.14
CA GLY A 283 28.96 -1.67 21.54
C GLY A 283 28.51 -2.04 22.94
N TRP A 284 27.24 -1.82 23.24
CA TRP A 284 26.64 -2.19 24.51
C TRP A 284 25.19 -2.63 24.34
N CYS A 285 24.70 -3.44 25.27
CA CYS A 285 23.27 -3.72 25.41
C CYS A 285 22.84 -3.50 26.85
N GLU A 286 21.64 -2.97 27.04
CA GLU A 286 21.02 -2.89 28.35
C GLU A 286 20.76 -4.29 28.91
N LYS A 287 20.94 -4.41 30.22
CA LYS A 287 20.67 -5.61 30.98
C LYS A 287 20.24 -5.20 32.39
N GLU A 288 19.28 -5.92 32.94
CA GLU A 288 18.96 -5.84 34.35
C GLU A 288 20.02 -6.52 35.21
N GLU A 289 20.44 -5.82 36.26
CA GLU A 289 21.35 -6.34 37.28
C GLU A 289 20.78 -6.06 38.67
N LEU A 290 20.87 -7.05 39.56
CA LEU A 290 20.56 -6.89 40.98
C LEU A 290 21.72 -6.16 41.65
N VAL A 291 21.43 -4.98 42.19
CA VAL A 291 22.40 -4.11 42.85
C VAL A 291 21.96 -3.93 44.30
N GLY A 292 22.90 -4.09 45.24
CA GLY A 292 22.66 -3.89 46.67
C GLY A 292 23.08 -5.08 47.53
N PRO A 293 23.06 -4.91 48.86
CA PRO A 293 23.38 -5.97 49.80
C PRO A 293 22.32 -7.08 49.74
N LYS A 294 22.75 -8.31 50.08
CA LYS A 294 21.87 -9.48 50.13
C LYS A 294 20.69 -9.19 51.07
N ASN A 295 19.45 -9.32 50.58
CA ASN A 295 18.16 -8.99 51.22
C ASN A 295 17.64 -7.54 51.06
N ASP A 296 18.35 -6.67 50.33
CA ASP A 296 17.88 -5.33 49.94
C ASP A 296 18.35 -4.99 48.51
N GLN A 297 18.14 -5.94 47.60
CA GLN A 297 18.57 -5.81 46.20
C GLN A 297 17.49 -5.09 45.38
N LYS A 298 17.91 -4.09 44.61
CA LYS A 298 17.08 -3.45 43.58
C LYS A 298 17.54 -3.86 42.19
N ILE A 299 16.60 -3.91 41.25
CA ILE A 299 16.88 -4.12 39.83
C ILE A 299 17.26 -2.78 39.22
N GLU A 300 18.44 -2.69 38.61
CA GLU A 300 18.88 -1.54 37.83
C GLU A 300 19.20 -1.95 36.38
N LYS A 301 18.83 -1.09 35.40
CA LYS A 301 19.25 -1.25 34.01
C LYS A 301 20.68 -0.73 33.84
N LYS A 302 21.60 -1.59 33.41
CA LYS A 302 23.01 -1.23 33.14
C LYS A 302 23.40 -1.57 31.71
N LYS A 303 24.34 -0.79 31.17
CA LYS A 303 24.93 -1.01 29.85
C LYS A 303 26.05 -2.02 29.95
N LYS A 304 25.83 -3.22 29.42
CA LYS A 304 26.85 -4.27 29.33
C LYS A 304 27.57 -4.17 27.98
N PRO A 305 28.88 -3.94 27.94
CA PRO A 305 29.62 -3.84 26.69
C PRO A 305 29.76 -5.21 26.00
N PHE A 306 29.85 -5.19 24.68
CA PHE A 306 30.27 -6.31 23.83
C PHE A 306 31.40 -5.84 22.91
N LYS A 307 32.34 -6.74 22.58
CA LYS A 307 33.52 -6.44 21.77
C LYS A 307 33.24 -6.56 20.27
N LYS A 308 34.20 -6.13 19.47
CA LYS A 308 34.22 -6.42 18.02
C LYS A 308 34.09 -7.93 17.79
N ASN A 309 33.25 -8.31 16.82
CA ASN A 309 32.90 -9.69 16.47
C ASN A 309 32.09 -10.45 17.54
N GLU A 310 31.65 -9.79 18.61
CA GLU A 310 30.67 -10.34 19.55
C GLU A 310 29.27 -9.82 19.18
N LYS A 311 28.26 -10.64 19.46
CA LYS A 311 26.86 -10.24 19.33
C LYS A 311 26.37 -9.60 20.62
N GLY A 312 25.54 -8.58 20.48
CA GLY A 312 24.81 -7.97 21.58
C GLY A 312 23.59 -8.82 21.97
N LYS A 313 23.17 -8.78 23.23
CA LYS A 313 21.91 -9.41 23.66
C LYS A 313 20.79 -8.37 23.62
N LEU A 314 20.03 -8.36 22.53
CA LEU A 314 18.89 -7.45 22.34
C LEU A 314 17.64 -8.12 22.90
N MET A 315 17.39 -7.89 24.18
CA MET A 315 16.17 -8.39 24.83
C MET A 315 15.01 -7.42 24.58
N ASN A 316 13.80 -7.91 24.79
CA ASN A 316 12.60 -7.08 24.80
C ASN A 316 12.77 -5.89 25.79
N GLU A 317 12.32 -4.70 25.37
CA GLU A 317 12.38 -3.45 26.16
C GLU A 317 13.79 -2.97 26.58
N PHE A 318 14.85 -3.59 26.05
CA PHE A 318 16.22 -3.16 26.23
C PHE A 318 16.80 -2.61 24.93
N GLN A 319 17.62 -1.57 25.09
CA GLN A 319 18.34 -0.98 23.97
C GLN A 319 19.68 -1.68 23.78
N CYS A 320 20.05 -1.89 22.52
CA CYS A 320 21.43 -2.16 22.16
C CYS A 320 21.98 -1.03 21.32
N SER A 321 23.30 -0.90 21.33
CA SER A 321 24.04 0.09 20.60
C SER A 321 25.28 -0.54 19.99
N ALA A 322 25.63 -0.11 18.79
CA ALA A 322 26.86 -0.49 18.11
C ALA A 322 27.57 0.77 17.60
N ASN A 323 28.89 0.82 17.79
CA ASN A 323 29.72 1.80 17.12
C ASN A 323 30.03 1.29 15.72
N ILE A 324 29.60 2.03 14.71
CA ILE A 324 29.67 1.64 13.31
C ILE A 324 30.48 2.63 12.48
N SER A 325 31.13 2.10 11.45
CA SER A 325 31.76 2.88 10.38
C SER A 325 31.54 2.20 9.03
N PHE A 326 31.26 3.01 8.02
CA PHE A 326 31.16 2.63 6.62
C PHE A 326 32.17 3.43 5.81
N SER A 327 32.80 2.77 4.84
CA SER A 327 33.65 3.41 3.83
C SER A 327 33.10 3.08 2.45
N PHE A 328 32.90 4.11 1.62
CA PHE A 328 32.23 3.96 0.33
C PHE A 328 32.82 4.93 -0.73
N PRO A 329 32.68 4.63 -2.03
CA PRO A 329 33.19 5.50 -3.08
C PRO A 329 32.42 6.83 -3.16
N LYS A 330 33.04 7.88 -3.74
CA LYS A 330 32.45 9.24 -3.85
C LYS A 330 31.09 9.31 -4.54
N GLY A 331 30.75 8.32 -5.37
CA GLY A 331 29.45 8.24 -6.06
C GLY A 331 28.36 7.47 -5.30
N PHE A 332 28.64 7.04 -4.06
CA PHE A 332 27.66 6.39 -3.19
C PHE A 332 26.91 7.47 -2.41
N THR A 333 25.61 7.60 -2.62
CA THR A 333 24.74 8.55 -1.89
C THR A 333 23.98 7.80 -0.79
N PRO A 334 24.37 7.91 0.49
CA PRO A 334 23.71 7.21 1.59
C PRO A 334 22.22 7.56 1.70
N ASP A 335 21.33 6.56 1.76
CA ASP A 335 19.89 6.76 1.96
C ASP A 335 19.43 6.30 3.34
N TYR A 336 19.67 5.02 3.68
CA TYR A 336 19.29 4.46 4.97
C TYR A 336 20.28 3.42 5.48
N ILE A 337 20.29 3.24 6.80
CA ILE A 337 20.92 2.10 7.45
C ILE A 337 19.86 1.03 7.68
N GLU A 338 20.17 -0.22 7.34
CA GLU A 338 19.31 -1.38 7.52
C GLU A 338 19.96 -2.36 8.48
N TYR A 339 19.12 -2.98 9.31
CA TYR A 339 19.44 -4.20 10.03
C TYR A 339 18.33 -5.21 9.77
N LYS A 340 18.71 -6.45 9.47
CA LYS A 340 17.77 -7.53 9.21
C LYS A 340 18.32 -8.82 9.77
N ASP A 341 17.47 -9.56 10.47
CA ASP A 341 17.72 -10.92 10.90
C ASP A 341 16.50 -11.80 10.64
N GLU A 342 16.45 -12.99 11.24
CA GLU A 342 15.35 -13.93 11.11
C GLU A 342 14.04 -13.48 11.77
N PHE A 343 14.11 -12.54 12.72
CA PHE A 343 12.95 -12.05 13.48
C PHE A 343 12.38 -10.74 12.94
N GLY A 344 13.13 -9.98 12.15
CA GLY A 344 12.62 -8.75 11.58
C GLY A 344 13.60 -7.92 10.76
N ILE A 345 13.13 -6.73 10.41
CA ILE A 345 13.87 -5.71 9.67
C ILE A 345 13.65 -4.35 10.34
N GLY A 346 14.71 -3.55 10.40
CA GLY A 346 14.70 -2.14 10.76
C GLY A 346 15.37 -1.30 9.70
N LYS A 347 14.83 -0.10 9.46
CA LYS A 347 15.43 0.89 8.57
C LYS A 347 15.48 2.24 9.26
N LYS A 348 16.67 2.86 9.28
CA LYS A 348 16.86 4.26 9.67
C LYS A 348 17.26 5.09 8.46
N PHE A 349 16.29 5.83 7.93
CA PHE A 349 16.56 6.79 6.86
C PHE A 349 17.37 7.97 7.38
N LEU A 350 18.38 8.36 6.61
CA LEU A 350 19.30 9.44 6.95
C LEU A 350 18.77 10.79 6.47
N GLY A 351 17.92 10.82 5.44
CA GLY A 351 17.53 12.06 4.78
C GLY A 351 18.66 12.61 3.92
N LYS A 352 18.36 12.79 2.63
CA LYS A 352 19.30 13.24 1.59
C LYS A 352 19.80 14.66 1.85
#